data_AF-A0A1M6TVP4-F1
#
_entry.id   AF-A0A1M6TVP4-F1
#
_cell.length_a   1.000
_cell.length_b   1.000
_cell.length_c   1.000
_cell.angle_alpha   90.00
_cell.angle_beta   90.00
_cell.angle_gamma   90.00
#
_symmetry.space_group_name_H-M   'P 1'
#
loop_
_entity.id
_entity.type
_entity.pdbx_description
1 polymer ?
#
loop_
_entity_poly.entity_id
_entity_poly.type
_entity_poly.pdbx_seq_one_letter_code
_entity_poly.pdbx_strand_id
1 'polypeptide(L)'
;MLRGVCGGAIVSPEGLPLAQVLTFVVIGVGVAVLMGFFVAAACAYMAGLVGTSSSPISGIGILGVIVDSLVMYALCNSFGIFSLPGGEKFATATAIFTTSIIMAIACISNDNMQDLKTGYMVGATPWRQQVALLIGCVVGALVIAPVLNLLYEAYGFPGALPRPDMDPSQALAAPQAALMTTIATGIFSSQLAWEYIFMGMGLGVVLVLVDQLLKRSTKNLCLPPLAVGMGIYLPPSVQTPLVIGAVLGYFLNKKLRKNGGEQGEADGKRRGTLFASGLIVGESIIGVLLAGVIVLSVSSGGSDSPLALVNKDFADTAEWLGLIVFVATLGIFSKVVLGKNKK
;
A
#
# COMPACT_ATOMS: atom_id res chain seq x y z
N MET A 1 -5.57 -7.97 17.29
CA MET A 1 -6.52 -7.10 16.55
C MET A 1 -7.45 -7.85 15.59
N LEU A 2 -7.19 -9.11 15.20
CA LEU A 2 -8.01 -9.85 14.20
C LEU A 2 -9.04 -10.84 14.76
N ARG A 3 -9.10 -11.08 16.08
CA ARG A 3 -10.12 -11.97 16.69
C ARG A 3 -11.54 -11.39 16.76
N GLY A 4 -11.76 -10.14 16.33
CA GLY A 4 -13.07 -9.46 16.38
C GLY A 4 -13.88 -9.45 15.09
N VAL A 5 -13.36 -10.02 13.98
CA VAL A 5 -13.95 -9.83 12.65
C VAL A 5 -15.23 -10.66 12.42
N CYS A 6 -15.51 -11.69 13.23
CA CYS A 6 -16.67 -12.56 13.04
C CYS A 6 -17.69 -12.60 14.20
N GLY A 7 -17.63 -11.67 15.16
CA GLY A 7 -18.63 -11.65 16.23
C GLY A 7 -18.60 -10.40 17.10
N GLY A 8 -19.61 -9.53 16.95
CA GLY A 8 -20.20 -8.67 17.98
C GLY A 8 -19.33 -7.63 18.71
N ALA A 9 -18.02 -7.64 18.57
CA ALA A 9 -17.09 -6.81 19.34
C ALA A 9 -16.30 -5.83 18.46
N ILE A 10 -16.95 -5.29 17.42
CA ILE A 10 -16.44 -4.06 16.80
C ILE A 10 -16.74 -2.95 17.81
N VAL A 11 -15.75 -2.72 18.66
CA VAL A 11 -15.42 -1.44 19.28
C VAL A 11 -16.68 -0.64 19.55
N SER A 12 -17.40 -0.95 20.60
CA SER A 12 -18.36 -0.03 21.20
C SER A 12 -17.81 0.24 22.60
N PRO A 13 -17.60 1.49 23.04
CA PRO A 13 -17.51 1.71 24.47
C PRO A 13 -18.78 1.11 25.07
N GLU A 14 -18.63 0.33 26.14
CA GLU A 14 -19.72 -0.45 26.72
C GLU A 14 -20.96 0.45 26.92
N GLY A 15 -22.09 0.09 26.30
CA GLY A 15 -23.38 0.74 26.56
C GLY A 15 -23.76 1.97 25.73
N LEU A 16 -23.18 2.22 24.54
CA LEU A 16 -23.72 3.28 23.67
C LEU A 16 -25.20 3.02 23.32
N PRO A 17 -26.09 4.03 23.43
CA PRO A 17 -27.45 3.93 22.96
C PRO A 17 -27.49 3.52 21.48
N LEU A 18 -28.41 2.61 21.11
CA LEU A 18 -28.59 2.14 19.73
C LEU A 18 -28.72 3.30 18.73
N ALA A 19 -29.39 4.39 19.13
CA ALA A 19 -29.53 5.59 18.30
C ALA A 19 -28.17 6.23 17.94
N GLN A 20 -27.21 6.27 18.88
CA GLN A 20 -25.87 6.81 18.63
C GLN A 20 -25.09 5.88 17.69
N VAL A 21 -25.14 4.57 17.94
CA VAL A 21 -24.51 3.57 17.06
C VAL A 21 -25.03 3.69 15.62
N LEU A 22 -26.35 3.76 15.45
CA LEU A 22 -26.97 3.95 14.14
C LEU A 22 -26.57 5.28 13.49
N THR A 23 -26.39 6.34 14.28
CA THR A 23 -25.93 7.63 13.77
C THR A 23 -24.50 7.53 13.24
N PHE A 24 -23.58 6.90 13.98
CA PHE A 24 -22.20 6.64 13.51
C PHE A 24 -22.20 5.80 12.23
N VAL A 25 -23.03 4.75 12.15
CA VAL A 25 -23.13 3.89 10.97
C VAL A 25 -23.65 4.68 9.76
N VAL A 26 -24.76 5.39 9.91
CA VAL A 26 -25.38 6.14 8.79
C VAL A 26 -24.45 7.23 8.28
N ILE A 27 -23.79 7.97 9.19
CA ILE A 27 -22.87 9.03 8.78
C ILE A 27 -21.59 8.44 8.19
N GLY A 28 -21.00 7.40 8.80
CA GLY A 28 -19.83 6.72 8.25
C GLY A 28 -20.10 6.15 6.85
N VAL A 29 -21.22 5.46 6.65
CA VAL A 29 -21.65 4.99 5.32
C VAL A 29 -21.88 6.17 4.38
N GLY A 30 -22.51 7.25 4.84
CA GLY A 30 -22.73 8.47 4.05
C GLY A 30 -21.41 9.07 3.56
N VAL A 31 -20.42 9.21 4.46
CA VAL A 31 -19.06 9.68 4.14
C VAL A 31 -18.39 8.73 3.15
N ALA A 32 -18.44 7.42 3.39
CA ALA A 32 -17.83 6.43 2.52
C ALA A 32 -18.42 6.44 1.11
N VAL A 33 -19.74 6.57 0.98
CA VAL A 33 -20.43 6.63 -0.33
C VAL A 33 -20.10 7.94 -1.05
N LEU A 34 -20.23 9.08 -0.38
CA LEU A 34 -20.00 10.40 -0.99
C LEU A 34 -18.53 10.57 -1.38
N MET A 35 -17.61 10.32 -0.45
CA MET A 35 -16.18 10.41 -0.71
C MET A 35 -15.75 9.34 -1.72
N GLY A 36 -16.23 8.11 -1.54
CA GLY A 36 -15.96 6.99 -2.44
C GLY A 36 -16.39 7.25 -3.87
N PHE A 37 -17.52 7.94 -4.11
CA PHE A 37 -17.95 8.33 -5.45
C PHE A 37 -16.93 9.24 -6.16
N PHE A 38 -16.49 10.31 -5.51
CA PHE A 38 -15.49 11.22 -6.09
C PHE A 38 -14.12 10.54 -6.25
N VAL A 39 -13.72 9.75 -5.26
CA VAL A 39 -12.47 9.00 -5.25
C VAL A 39 -12.45 7.95 -6.36
N ALA A 40 -13.53 7.19 -6.55
CA ALA A 40 -13.66 6.22 -7.62
C ALA A 40 -13.45 6.87 -9.00
N ALA A 41 -14.12 8.00 -9.25
CA ALA A 41 -13.99 8.72 -10.51
C ALA A 41 -12.54 9.20 -10.76
N ALA A 42 -11.89 9.78 -9.75
CA ALA A 42 -10.51 10.25 -9.85
C ALA A 42 -9.52 9.10 -10.05
N CYS A 43 -9.63 8.03 -9.25
CA CYS A 43 -8.78 6.86 -9.32
C CYS A 43 -8.95 6.13 -10.65
N ALA A 44 -10.17 5.85 -11.10
CA ALA A 44 -10.42 5.18 -12.38
C ALA A 44 -9.88 5.98 -13.58
N TYR A 45 -10.06 7.30 -13.57
CA TYR A 45 -9.52 8.15 -14.63
C TYR A 45 -7.99 8.09 -14.68
N MET A 46 -7.33 8.23 -13.52
CA MET A 46 -5.86 8.15 -13.44
C MET A 46 -5.36 6.75 -13.82
N ALA A 47 -6.01 5.69 -13.35
CA ALA A 47 -5.73 4.30 -13.71
C ALA A 47 -5.76 4.09 -15.23
N GLY A 48 -6.76 4.65 -15.91
CA GLY A 48 -6.92 4.55 -17.35
C GLY A 48 -5.81 5.25 -18.15
N LEU A 49 -5.28 6.37 -17.62
CA LEU A 49 -4.25 7.18 -18.26
C LEU A 49 -2.82 6.72 -17.95
N VAL A 50 -2.49 6.51 -16.68
CA VAL A 50 -1.12 6.27 -16.20
C VAL A 50 -0.89 4.84 -15.68
N GLY A 51 -1.93 4.01 -15.60
CA GLY A 51 -1.87 2.65 -15.06
C GLY A 51 -2.02 2.59 -13.54
N THR A 52 -2.19 1.38 -12.99
CA THR A 52 -2.51 1.16 -11.56
C THR A 52 -1.32 1.58 -10.70
N SER A 53 -0.12 1.20 -11.12
CA SER A 53 1.13 1.39 -10.36
C SER A 53 1.55 2.85 -10.21
N SER A 54 1.05 3.75 -11.07
CA SER A 54 1.32 5.20 -11.01
C SER A 54 0.09 6.01 -10.57
N SER A 55 -1.00 5.34 -10.22
CA SER A 55 -2.23 5.99 -9.78
C SER A 55 -2.05 6.59 -8.38
N PRO A 56 -2.57 7.81 -8.11
CA PRO A 56 -2.36 8.52 -6.84
C PRO A 56 -3.22 7.98 -5.67
N ILE A 57 -3.52 6.67 -5.66
CA ILE A 57 -4.40 6.01 -4.67
C ILE A 57 -3.93 6.29 -3.24
N SER A 58 -2.62 6.19 -2.99
CA SER A 58 -2.04 6.44 -1.67
C SER A 58 -2.32 7.85 -1.15
N GLY A 59 -2.18 8.88 -2.00
CA GLY A 59 -2.46 10.27 -1.63
C GLY A 59 -3.95 10.52 -1.39
N ILE A 60 -4.81 9.93 -2.22
CA ILE A 60 -6.26 10.00 -2.04
C ILE A 60 -6.69 9.32 -0.74
N GLY A 61 -6.01 8.24 -0.37
CA GLY A 61 -6.19 7.57 0.92
C GLY A 61 -5.91 8.44 2.14
N ILE A 62 -4.82 9.21 2.09
CA ILE A 62 -4.45 10.16 3.16
C ILE A 62 -5.54 11.23 3.31
N LEU A 63 -6.01 11.80 2.19
CA LEU A 63 -7.15 12.74 2.21
C LEU A 63 -8.41 12.10 2.78
N GLY A 64 -8.69 10.84 2.41
CA GLY A 64 -9.79 10.05 2.95
C GLY A 64 -9.74 9.95 4.47
N VAL A 65 -8.59 9.55 5.04
CA VAL A 65 -8.41 9.47 6.51
C VAL A 65 -8.61 10.83 7.17
N ILE A 66 -8.07 11.91 6.61
CA ILE A 66 -8.18 13.24 7.22
C ILE A 66 -9.65 13.67 7.27
N VAL A 67 -10.37 13.58 6.14
CA VAL A 67 -11.78 13.96 6.06
C VAL A 67 -12.62 13.12 7.01
N ASP A 68 -12.43 11.80 6.96
CA ASP A 68 -13.21 10.87 7.76
C ASP A 68 -12.91 11.00 9.26
N SER A 69 -11.64 11.16 9.63
CA SER A 69 -11.26 11.42 11.03
C SER A 69 -11.83 12.74 11.56
N LEU A 70 -11.90 13.80 10.73
CA LEU A 70 -12.52 15.07 11.10
C LEU A 70 -14.04 14.94 11.29
N VAL A 71 -14.72 14.21 10.42
CA VAL A 71 -16.16 13.95 10.56
C VAL A 71 -16.43 13.11 11.81
N MET A 72 -15.67 12.04 12.01
CA MET A 72 -15.78 11.19 13.21
C MET A 72 -15.42 11.95 14.48
N TYR A 73 -14.46 12.88 14.43
CA TYR A 73 -14.11 13.74 15.55
C TYR A 73 -15.29 14.63 15.94
N ALA A 74 -15.93 15.27 14.95
CA ALA A 74 -17.09 16.12 15.20
C ALA A 74 -18.25 15.33 15.85
N LEU A 75 -18.51 14.10 15.39
CA LEU A 75 -19.53 13.22 15.99
C LEU A 75 -19.18 12.76 17.39
N CYS A 76 -17.95 12.31 17.60
CA CYS A 76 -17.47 11.88 18.90
C CYS A 76 -17.53 13.04 19.90
N ASN A 77 -17.21 14.26 19.48
CA ASN A 77 -17.35 15.45 20.32
C ASN A 77 -18.82 15.77 20.62
N SER A 78 -19.73 15.69 19.63
CA SER A 78 -21.16 15.99 19.85
C SER A 78 -21.86 15.01 20.79
N PHE A 79 -21.44 13.73 20.78
CA PHE A 79 -22.01 12.70 21.66
C PHE A 79 -21.21 12.49 22.95
N GLY A 80 -20.17 13.29 23.20
CA GLY A 80 -19.34 13.19 24.40
C GLY A 80 -18.53 11.89 24.47
N ILE A 81 -18.26 11.23 23.34
CA ILE A 81 -17.60 9.92 23.28
C ILE A 81 -16.21 9.95 23.89
N PHE A 82 -15.46 11.05 23.75
CA PHE A 82 -14.12 11.18 24.32
C PHE A 82 -14.11 11.15 25.86
N SER A 83 -15.25 11.36 26.52
CA SER A 83 -15.37 11.23 27.98
C SER A 83 -15.55 9.80 28.45
N LEU A 84 -15.87 8.87 27.54
CA LEU A 84 -16.05 7.46 27.85
C LEU A 84 -14.70 6.72 27.89
N PRO A 85 -14.55 5.72 28.78
CA PRO A 85 -13.41 4.81 28.75
C PRO A 85 -13.26 4.17 27.36
N GLY A 86 -12.13 4.38 26.70
CA GLY A 86 -11.87 3.85 25.36
C GLY A 86 -12.50 4.61 24.20
N GLY A 87 -13.11 5.78 24.45
CA GLY A 87 -13.73 6.61 23.41
C GLY A 87 -12.77 7.05 22.28
N GLU A 88 -11.51 7.31 22.60
CA GLU A 88 -10.49 7.64 21.58
C GLU A 88 -10.17 6.45 20.67
N LYS A 89 -10.10 5.24 21.24
CA LYS A 89 -9.90 4.00 20.48
C LYS A 89 -11.10 3.71 19.59
N PHE A 90 -12.31 3.98 20.09
CA PHE A 90 -13.54 3.93 19.29
C PHE A 90 -13.49 4.88 18.10
N ALA A 91 -13.19 6.16 18.34
CA ALA A 91 -13.11 7.17 17.29
C ALA A 91 -12.08 6.79 16.22
N THR A 92 -10.89 6.35 16.65
CA THR A 92 -9.81 5.89 15.77
C THR A 92 -10.23 4.68 14.94
N ALA A 93 -10.84 3.68 15.57
CA ALA A 93 -11.27 2.47 14.87
C ALA A 93 -12.36 2.76 13.83
N THR A 94 -13.37 3.57 14.18
CA THR A 94 -14.49 3.91 13.29
C THR A 94 -14.02 4.73 12.09
N ALA A 95 -13.05 5.64 12.28
CA ALA A 95 -12.44 6.38 11.19
C ALA A 95 -11.57 5.47 10.29
N ILE A 96 -10.66 4.67 10.85
CA ILE A 96 -9.84 3.78 10.01
C ILE A 96 -10.73 2.77 9.26
N PHE A 97 -11.82 2.30 9.88
CA PHE A 97 -12.78 1.40 9.24
C PHE A 97 -13.51 2.07 8.08
N THR A 98 -14.05 3.27 8.27
CA THR A 98 -14.75 4.02 7.21
C THR A 98 -13.78 4.39 6.07
N THR A 99 -12.56 4.81 6.41
CA THR A 99 -11.48 5.01 5.44
C THR A 99 -11.17 3.72 4.65
N SER A 100 -11.14 2.55 5.30
CA SER A 100 -10.87 1.28 4.61
C SER A 100 -11.90 0.99 3.51
N ILE A 101 -13.17 1.39 3.71
CA ILE A 101 -14.23 1.29 2.70
C ILE A 101 -13.94 2.25 1.54
N ILE A 102 -13.57 3.51 1.83
CA ILE A 102 -13.18 4.49 0.80
C ILE A 102 -12.00 3.95 -0.02
N MET A 103 -11.01 3.33 0.64
CA MET A 103 -9.86 2.74 -0.02
C MET A 103 -10.24 1.52 -0.87
N ALA A 104 -11.13 0.65 -0.39
CA ALA A 104 -11.64 -0.47 -1.17
C ALA A 104 -12.34 0.01 -2.44
N ILE A 105 -13.18 1.05 -2.34
CA ILE A 105 -13.82 1.70 -3.49
C ILE A 105 -12.77 2.25 -4.47
N ALA A 106 -11.74 2.93 -3.96
CA ALA A 106 -10.65 3.48 -4.76
C ALA A 106 -9.90 2.40 -5.54
N CYS A 107 -9.46 1.35 -4.87
CA CYS A 107 -8.68 0.25 -5.45
C CYS A 107 -9.51 -0.54 -6.46
N ILE A 108 -10.74 -0.95 -6.10
CA ILE A 108 -11.59 -1.73 -7.00
C ILE A 108 -11.95 -0.92 -8.25
N SER A 109 -12.24 0.38 -8.11
CA SER A 109 -12.54 1.25 -9.24
C SER A 109 -11.34 1.41 -10.19
N ASN A 110 -10.14 1.57 -9.61
CA ASN A 110 -8.88 1.67 -10.32
C ASN A 110 -8.56 0.40 -11.13
N ASP A 111 -8.69 -0.77 -10.51
CA ASP A 111 -8.38 -2.06 -11.13
C ASP A 111 -9.43 -2.43 -12.18
N ASN A 112 -10.72 -2.22 -11.87
CA ASN A 112 -11.82 -2.47 -12.80
C ASN A 112 -11.67 -1.69 -14.12
N MET A 113 -11.20 -0.44 -14.07
CA MET A 113 -10.97 0.33 -15.31
C MET A 113 -9.89 -0.30 -16.20
N GLN A 114 -8.87 -0.93 -15.60
CA GLN A 114 -7.81 -1.61 -16.36
C GLN A 114 -8.21 -3.00 -16.83
N ASP A 115 -8.99 -3.71 -16.04
CA ASP A 115 -9.57 -4.98 -16.44
C ASP A 115 -10.54 -4.81 -17.60
N LEU A 116 -11.38 -3.79 -17.59
CA LEU A 116 -12.28 -3.47 -18.71
C LEU A 116 -11.50 -3.08 -19.97
N LYS A 117 -10.42 -2.30 -19.85
CA LYS A 117 -9.54 -1.96 -20.98
C LYS A 117 -8.87 -3.21 -21.54
N THR A 118 -8.33 -4.07 -20.69
CA THR A 118 -7.67 -5.32 -21.11
C THR A 118 -8.66 -6.29 -21.72
N GLY A 119 -9.83 -6.44 -21.09
CA GLY A 119 -10.94 -7.23 -21.59
C GLY A 119 -11.38 -6.81 -22.98
N TYR A 120 -11.55 -5.50 -23.20
CA TYR A 120 -11.86 -4.95 -24.51
C TYR A 120 -10.79 -5.32 -25.55
N MET A 121 -9.50 -5.21 -25.21
CA MET A 121 -8.40 -5.57 -26.13
C MET A 121 -8.38 -7.04 -26.53
N VAL A 122 -8.84 -7.95 -25.66
CA VAL A 122 -8.88 -9.41 -25.92
C VAL A 122 -10.26 -9.91 -26.35
N GLY A 123 -11.23 -9.02 -26.54
CA GLY A 123 -12.59 -9.38 -26.97
C GLY A 123 -13.46 -10.02 -25.88
N ALA A 124 -13.17 -9.78 -24.60
CA ALA A 124 -13.96 -10.29 -23.48
C ALA A 124 -15.31 -9.57 -23.34
N THR A 125 -16.33 -10.29 -22.84
CA THR A 125 -17.66 -9.73 -22.54
C THR A 125 -17.64 -8.99 -21.20
N PRO A 126 -17.96 -7.68 -21.13
CA PRO A 126 -17.81 -6.87 -19.91
C PRO A 126 -18.55 -7.42 -18.68
N TRP A 127 -19.78 -7.92 -18.85
CA TRP A 127 -20.56 -8.48 -17.74
C TRP A 127 -19.86 -9.70 -17.09
N ARG A 128 -19.18 -10.55 -17.88
CA ARG A 128 -18.46 -11.71 -17.36
C ARG A 128 -17.27 -11.27 -16.50
N GLN A 129 -16.61 -10.17 -16.88
CA GLN A 129 -15.51 -9.61 -16.11
C GLN A 129 -15.98 -9.03 -14.78
N GLN A 130 -17.12 -8.33 -14.77
CA GLN A 130 -17.70 -7.79 -13.53
C GLN A 130 -18.07 -8.91 -12.55
N VAL A 131 -18.68 -9.99 -13.03
CA VAL A 131 -18.99 -11.16 -12.18
C VAL A 131 -17.71 -11.79 -11.64
N ALA A 132 -16.69 -11.96 -12.48
CA ALA A 132 -15.39 -12.49 -12.04
C ALA A 132 -14.72 -11.59 -10.99
N LEU A 133 -14.78 -10.26 -11.16
CA LEU A 133 -14.26 -9.30 -10.21
C LEU A 133 -15.00 -9.35 -8.86
N LEU A 134 -16.34 -9.46 -8.88
CA LEU A 134 -17.15 -9.63 -7.67
C LEU A 134 -16.78 -10.91 -6.91
N ILE A 135 -16.63 -12.02 -7.63
CA ILE A 135 -16.17 -13.29 -7.04
C ILE A 135 -14.76 -13.12 -6.45
N GLY A 136 -13.85 -12.49 -7.20
CA GLY A 136 -12.50 -12.19 -6.75
C GLY A 136 -12.47 -11.34 -5.48
N CYS A 137 -13.35 -10.34 -5.35
CA CYS A 137 -13.47 -9.52 -4.15
C CYS A 137 -13.95 -10.34 -2.94
N VAL A 138 -14.97 -11.19 -3.13
CA VAL A 138 -15.50 -12.05 -2.05
C VAL A 138 -14.44 -13.05 -1.58
N VAL A 139 -13.81 -13.77 -2.52
CA VAL A 139 -12.76 -14.74 -2.22
C VAL A 139 -11.56 -14.03 -1.59
N GLY A 140 -11.15 -12.88 -2.13
CA GLY A 140 -10.07 -12.06 -1.59
C GLY A 140 -10.33 -11.62 -0.16
N ALA A 141 -11.52 -11.12 0.15
CA ALA A 141 -11.91 -10.74 1.50
C ALA A 141 -11.82 -11.91 2.50
N LEU A 142 -12.22 -13.11 2.08
CA LEU A 142 -12.13 -14.32 2.90
C LEU A 142 -10.69 -14.81 3.11
N VAL A 143 -9.81 -14.61 2.13
CA VAL A 143 -8.40 -15.08 2.18
C VAL A 143 -7.48 -14.07 2.86
N ILE A 144 -7.73 -12.76 2.71
CA ILE A 144 -6.86 -11.71 3.27
C ILE A 144 -6.80 -11.78 4.79
N ALA A 145 -7.93 -11.97 5.47
CA ALA A 145 -7.96 -12.02 6.94
C ALA A 145 -7.08 -13.13 7.55
N PRO A 146 -7.19 -14.42 7.14
CA PRO A 146 -6.32 -15.48 7.66
C PRO A 146 -4.86 -15.30 7.23
N VAL A 147 -4.58 -14.79 6.03
CA VAL A 147 -3.20 -14.51 5.59
C VAL A 147 -2.58 -13.40 6.44
N LEU A 148 -3.30 -12.31 6.68
CA LEU A 148 -2.83 -11.23 7.56
C LEU A 148 -2.63 -11.73 9.00
N ASN A 149 -3.50 -12.61 9.50
CA ASN A 149 -3.31 -13.20 10.82
C ASN A 149 -2.06 -14.10 10.86
N LEU A 150 -1.82 -14.89 9.82
CA LEU A 150 -0.61 -15.69 9.69
C LEU A 150 0.66 -14.82 9.70
N LEU A 151 0.66 -13.74 8.90
CA LEU A 151 1.77 -12.79 8.83
C LEU A 151 1.98 -12.07 10.18
N TYR A 152 0.89 -11.70 10.87
CA TYR A 152 0.94 -11.10 12.19
C TYR A 152 1.57 -12.04 13.23
N GLU A 153 1.18 -13.31 13.27
CA GLU A 153 1.75 -14.29 14.20
C GLU A 153 3.23 -14.61 13.87
N ALA A 154 3.58 -14.62 12.58
CA ALA A 154 4.94 -14.89 12.11
C ALA A 154 5.92 -13.75 12.44
N TYR A 155 5.57 -12.51 12.10
CA TYR A 155 6.49 -11.37 12.11
C TYR A 155 6.02 -10.20 12.99
N GLY A 156 4.72 -10.09 13.28
CA GLY A 156 4.14 -8.92 13.96
C GLY A 156 4.12 -7.66 13.10
N PHE A 157 3.54 -6.59 13.65
CA PHE A 157 3.52 -5.26 13.05
C PHE A 157 4.17 -4.23 13.99
N PRO A 158 4.72 -3.14 13.45
CA PRO A 158 5.24 -2.05 14.27
C PRO A 158 4.20 -1.57 15.30
N GLY A 159 4.57 -1.57 16.58
CA GLY A 159 3.68 -1.21 17.70
C GLY A 159 2.70 -2.29 18.15
N ALA A 160 2.68 -3.46 17.49
CA ALA A 160 1.85 -4.60 17.86
C ALA A 160 2.55 -5.93 17.52
N LEU A 161 3.24 -6.50 18.50
CA LEU A 161 3.87 -7.80 18.38
C LEU A 161 2.95 -8.89 18.97
N PRO A 162 2.85 -10.07 18.33
CA PRO A 162 2.06 -11.18 18.87
C PRO A 162 2.70 -11.78 20.12
N ARG A 163 4.03 -11.65 20.25
CA ARG A 163 4.85 -12.28 21.28
C ARG A 163 5.86 -11.28 21.86
N PRO A 164 6.09 -11.23 23.19
CA PRO A 164 6.95 -10.23 23.83
C PRO A 164 8.46 -10.37 23.52
N ASP A 165 8.90 -11.57 23.15
CA ASP A 165 10.29 -11.95 22.90
C ASP A 165 10.75 -11.71 21.45
N MET A 166 9.85 -11.24 20.58
CA MET A 166 10.19 -10.94 19.20
C MET A 166 10.98 -9.65 19.06
N ASP A 167 11.95 -9.65 18.16
CA ASP A 167 12.71 -8.44 17.80
C ASP A 167 11.81 -7.46 17.01
N PRO A 168 11.56 -6.24 17.53
CA PRO A 168 10.79 -5.22 16.82
C PRO A 168 11.37 -4.83 15.45
N SER A 169 12.68 -5.03 15.23
CA SER A 169 13.34 -4.75 13.95
C SER A 169 12.88 -5.67 12.82
N GLN A 170 12.36 -6.85 13.15
CA GLN A 170 11.89 -7.88 12.21
C GLN A 170 10.39 -7.76 11.91
N ALA A 171 9.71 -6.77 12.50
CA ALA A 171 8.29 -6.57 12.26
C ALA A 171 7.99 -6.18 10.82
N LEU A 172 6.89 -6.68 10.26
CA LEU A 172 6.49 -6.35 8.89
C LEU A 172 6.18 -4.86 8.76
N ALA A 173 6.98 -4.16 7.97
CA ALA A 173 6.79 -2.75 7.70
C ALA A 173 5.44 -2.49 7.02
N ALA A 174 4.53 -1.81 7.73
CA ALA A 174 3.23 -1.38 7.22
C ALA A 174 3.13 0.16 7.19
N PRO A 175 3.98 0.86 6.41
CA PRO A 175 4.10 2.32 6.47
C PRO A 175 2.78 3.02 6.14
N GLN A 176 1.98 2.50 5.20
CA GLN A 176 0.67 3.09 4.89
C GLN A 176 -0.28 3.01 6.08
N ALA A 177 -0.44 1.83 6.69
CA ALA A 177 -1.32 1.64 7.83
C ALA A 177 -0.85 2.46 9.05
N ALA A 178 0.46 2.53 9.28
CA ALA A 178 1.05 3.33 10.36
C ALA A 178 0.76 4.83 10.17
N LEU A 179 0.89 5.34 8.94
CA LEU A 179 0.59 6.75 8.64
C LEU A 179 -0.90 7.06 8.78
N MET A 180 -1.78 6.18 8.27
CA MET A 180 -3.23 6.32 8.48
C MET A 180 -3.59 6.35 9.96
N THR A 181 -3.02 5.45 10.76
CA THR A 181 -3.26 5.39 12.20
C THR A 181 -2.75 6.65 12.89
N THR A 182 -1.54 7.11 12.56
CA THR A 182 -0.91 8.30 13.16
C THR A 182 -1.69 9.58 12.86
N ILE A 183 -2.22 9.72 11.64
CA ILE A 183 -3.07 10.87 11.27
C ILE A 183 -4.38 10.82 12.07
N ALA A 184 -5.05 9.67 12.09
CA ALA A 184 -6.31 9.50 12.81
C ALA A 184 -6.14 9.80 14.32
N THR A 185 -5.18 9.14 14.98
CA THR A 185 -4.91 9.36 16.41
C THR A 185 -4.44 10.79 16.70
N GLY A 186 -3.64 11.39 15.82
CA GLY A 186 -3.22 12.79 15.95
C GLY A 186 -4.38 13.77 15.93
N ILE A 187 -5.39 13.53 15.09
CA ILE A 187 -6.63 14.34 15.05
C ILE A 187 -7.41 14.18 16.36
N PHE A 188 -7.62 12.94 16.82
CA PHE A 188 -8.41 12.68 18.03
C PHE A 188 -7.76 13.18 19.32
N SER A 189 -6.44 13.05 19.43
CA SER A 189 -5.65 13.55 20.56
C SER A 189 -5.40 15.06 20.52
N SER A 190 -5.80 15.75 19.44
CA SER A 190 -5.46 17.16 19.18
C SER A 190 -3.95 17.45 19.15
N GLN A 191 -3.13 16.43 18.90
CA GLN A 191 -1.66 16.54 18.81
C GLN A 191 -1.15 16.59 17.36
N LEU A 192 -2.06 16.61 16.38
CA LEU A 192 -1.65 16.71 14.98
C LEU A 192 -0.93 18.04 14.73
N ALA A 193 0.30 17.96 14.21
CA ALA A 193 1.08 19.11 13.83
C ALA A 193 0.54 19.72 12.51
N TRP A 194 -0.56 20.46 12.61
CA TRP A 194 -1.22 21.13 11.49
C TRP A 194 -0.29 22.04 10.68
N GLU A 195 0.71 22.62 11.33
CA GLU A 195 1.76 23.40 10.67
C GLU A 195 2.46 22.61 9.56
N TYR A 196 2.78 21.33 9.79
CA TYR A 196 3.40 20.49 8.77
C TYR A 196 2.44 20.13 7.63
N ILE A 197 1.15 20.01 7.90
CA ILE A 197 0.14 19.76 6.86
C ILE A 197 0.03 20.99 5.95
N PHE A 198 -0.10 22.19 6.52
CA PHE A 198 -0.18 23.42 5.74
C PHE A 198 1.12 23.71 4.99
N MET A 199 2.28 23.44 5.60
CA MET A 199 3.57 23.53 4.93
C MET A 199 3.65 22.54 3.74
N GLY A 200 3.18 21.31 3.92
CA GLY A 200 3.09 20.31 2.85
C GLY A 200 2.17 20.73 1.71
N MET A 201 1.00 21.32 2.03
CA MET A 201 0.10 21.91 1.02
C MET A 201 0.78 23.04 0.24
N GLY A 202 1.45 23.95 0.94
CA GLY A 202 2.20 25.05 0.32
C GLY A 202 3.32 24.55 -0.58
N LEU A 203 4.13 23.61 -0.11
CA LEU A 203 5.17 22.96 -0.89
C LEU A 203 4.58 22.27 -2.13
N GLY A 204 3.45 21.57 -1.99
CA GLY A 204 2.75 20.92 -3.09
C GLY A 204 2.34 21.91 -4.18
N VAL A 205 1.75 23.06 -3.81
CA VAL A 205 1.41 24.13 -4.75
C VAL A 205 2.65 24.66 -5.46
N VAL A 206 3.74 24.93 -4.72
CA VAL A 206 5.01 25.39 -5.29
C VAL A 206 5.56 24.37 -6.29
N LEU A 207 5.57 23.08 -5.95
CA LEU A 207 6.05 22.02 -6.84
C LEU A 207 5.20 21.90 -8.11
N VAL A 208 3.87 22.02 -8.01
CA VAL A 208 2.99 22.03 -9.18
C VAL A 208 3.27 23.23 -10.08
N LEU A 209 3.45 24.42 -9.49
CA LEU A 209 3.80 25.63 -10.25
C LEU A 209 5.15 25.48 -10.94
N VAL A 210 6.17 24.98 -10.23
CA VAL A 210 7.51 24.72 -10.77
C VAL A 210 7.47 23.71 -11.91
N ASP A 211 6.74 22.59 -11.76
CA ASP A 211 6.58 21.58 -12.82
C ASP A 211 5.93 22.17 -14.07
N GLN A 212 4.86 22.97 -13.90
CA GLN A 212 4.16 23.62 -15.01
C GLN A 212 5.05 24.67 -15.70
N LEU A 213 5.84 25.42 -14.94
CA LEU A 213 6.82 26.37 -15.48
C LEU A 213 7.96 25.67 -16.23
N LEU A 214 8.50 24.58 -15.68
CA LEU A 214 9.53 23.76 -16.32
C LEU A 214 9.04 23.18 -17.64
N LYS A 215 7.82 22.62 -17.66
CA LYS A 215 7.19 22.09 -18.88
C LYS A 215 6.93 23.16 -19.94
N ARG A 216 6.65 24.40 -19.53
CA ARG A 216 6.48 25.54 -20.46
C ARG A 216 7.82 26.06 -20.98
N SER A 217 8.83 26.14 -20.13
CA SER A 217 10.12 26.77 -20.44
C SER A 217 11.12 25.81 -21.08
N THR A 218 11.00 24.50 -20.84
CA THR A 218 11.99 23.50 -21.24
C THR A 218 11.32 22.29 -21.90
N LYS A 219 11.88 21.79 -23.01
CA LYS A 219 11.33 20.60 -23.70
C LYS A 219 11.55 19.27 -22.96
N ASN A 220 12.55 19.19 -22.09
CA ASN A 220 13.05 17.92 -21.53
C ASN A 220 13.02 17.81 -20.00
N LEU A 221 12.67 18.89 -19.28
CA LEU A 221 12.66 18.88 -17.81
C LEU A 221 11.23 18.86 -17.30
N CYS A 222 10.96 17.97 -16.36
CA CYS A 222 9.74 17.96 -15.57
C CYS A 222 10.11 17.62 -14.12
N LEU A 223 9.30 18.09 -13.18
CA LEU A 223 9.42 17.77 -11.78
C LEU A 223 8.07 17.26 -11.28
N PRO A 224 7.69 16.01 -11.61
CA PRO A 224 6.36 15.50 -11.29
C PRO A 224 6.10 15.61 -9.78
N PRO A 225 5.12 16.43 -9.33
CA PRO A 225 4.90 16.67 -7.90
C PRO A 225 4.56 15.39 -7.14
N LEU A 226 3.89 14.45 -7.80
CA LEU A 226 3.56 13.14 -7.24
C LEU A 226 4.82 12.30 -6.93
N ALA A 227 5.86 12.37 -7.77
CA ALA A 227 7.11 11.65 -7.53
C ALA A 227 7.87 12.25 -6.34
N VAL A 228 7.87 13.58 -6.22
CA VAL A 228 8.46 14.28 -5.07
C VAL A 228 7.70 13.93 -3.79
N GLY A 229 6.36 13.94 -3.83
CA GLY A 229 5.52 13.55 -2.71
C GLY A 229 5.78 12.12 -2.24
N MET A 230 5.85 11.16 -3.16
CA MET A 230 6.23 9.77 -2.85
C MET A 230 7.63 9.67 -2.20
N GLY A 231 8.58 10.49 -2.65
CA GLY A 231 9.93 10.59 -2.09
C GLY A 231 10.02 11.30 -0.73
N ILE A 232 9.02 12.06 -0.32
CA ILE A 232 8.94 12.60 1.05
C ILE A 232 8.23 11.61 1.97
N TYR A 233 7.25 10.90 1.43
CA TYR A 233 6.33 10.04 2.17
C TYR A 233 6.91 8.64 2.50
N LEU A 234 7.65 8.02 1.59
CA LEU A 234 8.12 6.63 1.78
C LEU A 234 9.35 6.54 2.68
N PRO A 235 9.53 5.47 3.49
CA PRO A 235 10.76 5.27 4.24
C PRO A 235 12.00 5.08 3.33
N PRO A 236 13.21 5.45 3.77
CA PRO A 236 14.45 5.27 3.00
C PRO A 236 14.72 3.82 2.57
N SER A 237 14.28 2.83 3.38
CA SER A 237 14.39 1.40 3.07
C SER A 237 13.59 0.99 1.82
N VAL A 238 12.47 1.66 1.53
CA VAL A 238 11.65 1.43 0.33
C VAL A 238 12.14 2.27 -0.85
N GLN A 239 12.64 3.48 -0.57
CA GLN A 239 13.11 4.39 -1.63
C GLN A 239 14.44 3.95 -2.26
N THR A 240 15.36 3.41 -1.47
CA THR A 240 16.70 3.07 -1.97
C THR A 240 16.65 2.05 -3.12
N PRO A 241 15.91 0.93 -3.02
CA PRO A 241 15.72 0.02 -4.15
C PRO A 241 15.08 0.69 -5.37
N LEU A 242 14.13 1.61 -5.16
CA LEU A 242 13.46 2.34 -6.25
C LEU A 242 14.46 3.24 -7.00
N VAL A 243 15.33 3.95 -6.29
CA VAL A 243 16.38 4.79 -6.88
C VAL A 243 17.37 3.93 -7.66
N ILE A 244 17.86 2.83 -7.08
CA ILE A 244 18.77 1.89 -7.76
C ILE A 244 18.13 1.35 -9.04
N GLY A 245 16.86 0.93 -8.96
CA GLY A 245 16.08 0.45 -10.10
C GLY A 245 15.89 1.52 -11.18
N ALA A 246 15.62 2.77 -10.81
CA ALA A 246 15.47 3.88 -11.74
C ALA A 246 16.78 4.21 -12.47
N VAL A 247 17.90 4.25 -11.74
CA VAL A 247 19.24 4.47 -12.31
C VAL A 247 19.59 3.33 -13.27
N LEU A 248 19.41 2.08 -12.86
CA LEU A 248 19.65 0.91 -13.71
C LEU A 248 18.77 0.96 -14.97
N GLY A 249 17.47 1.22 -14.80
CA GLY A 249 16.51 1.34 -15.88
C GLY A 249 16.88 2.43 -16.90
N TYR A 250 17.37 3.58 -16.43
CA TYR A 250 17.86 4.65 -17.30
C TYR A 250 19.01 4.19 -18.21
N PHE A 251 20.02 3.51 -17.65
CA PHE A 251 21.14 3.00 -18.44
C PHE A 251 20.73 1.87 -19.39
N LEU A 252 19.87 0.96 -18.96
CA LEU A 252 19.34 -0.12 -19.80
C LEU A 252 18.52 0.42 -20.97
N ASN A 253 17.58 1.34 -20.71
CA ASN A 253 16.77 1.97 -21.75
C ASN A 253 17.64 2.74 -22.76
N LYS A 254 18.64 3.49 -22.29
CA LYS A 254 19.60 4.18 -23.15
C LYS A 254 20.36 3.22 -24.06
N LYS A 255 20.77 2.05 -23.54
CA LYS A 255 21.48 1.02 -24.31
C LYS A 255 20.55 0.31 -25.32
N LEU A 256 19.31 0.00 -24.93
CA LEU A 256 18.32 -0.58 -25.83
C LEU A 256 17.98 0.35 -26.99
N ARG A 257 17.76 1.63 -26.72
CA ARG A 257 17.46 2.64 -27.74
C ARG A 257 18.61 2.81 -28.72
N LYS A 258 19.86 2.72 -28.25
CA LYS A 258 21.05 2.74 -29.12
C LYS A 258 21.13 1.51 -30.04
N ASN A 259 20.72 0.34 -29.55
CA ASN A 259 20.92 -0.93 -30.27
C ASN A 259 19.75 -1.32 -31.18
N GLY A 260 18.53 -0.88 -30.89
CA GLY A 260 17.32 -1.33 -31.58
C GLY A 260 16.24 -0.26 -31.74
N GLY A 261 16.58 1.01 -31.55
CA GLY A 261 15.62 2.12 -31.64
C GLY A 261 14.49 2.01 -30.61
N GLU A 262 13.36 2.64 -30.90
CA GLU A 262 12.18 2.66 -30.01
C GLU A 262 11.59 1.26 -29.80
N GLN A 263 11.62 0.41 -30.83
CA GLN A 263 11.05 -0.93 -30.75
C GLN A 263 11.90 -1.86 -29.86
N GLY A 264 13.23 -1.75 -29.93
CA GLY A 264 14.12 -2.46 -29.03
C GLY A 264 13.95 -2.05 -27.56
N GLU A 265 13.67 -0.76 -27.31
CA GLU A 265 13.33 -0.25 -25.97
C GLU A 265 12.00 -0.83 -25.47
N ALA A 266 10.95 -0.80 -26.29
CA ALA A 266 9.64 -1.35 -25.93
C ALA A 266 9.70 -2.85 -25.60
N ASP A 267 10.39 -3.64 -26.43
CA ASP A 267 10.56 -5.08 -26.22
C ASP A 267 11.37 -5.39 -24.95
N GLY A 268 12.43 -4.61 -24.69
CA GLY A 268 13.23 -4.74 -23.48
C GLY A 268 12.43 -4.39 -22.21
N LYS A 269 11.63 -3.30 -22.25
CA LYS A 269 10.72 -2.92 -21.16
C LYS A 269 9.70 -4.00 -20.86
N ARG A 270 9.08 -4.60 -21.89
CA ARG A 270 8.12 -5.70 -21.72
C ARG A 270 8.76 -6.89 -20.98
N ARG A 271 9.97 -7.29 -21.39
CA ARG A 271 10.70 -8.41 -20.78
C ARG A 271 11.15 -8.10 -19.35
N GLY A 272 11.65 -6.89 -19.11
CA GLY A 272 11.98 -6.43 -17.77
C GLY A 272 10.78 -6.42 -16.83
N THR A 273 9.64 -5.91 -17.30
CA THR A 273 8.39 -5.86 -16.53
C THR A 273 7.93 -7.29 -16.17
N LEU A 274 7.87 -8.19 -17.15
CA LEU A 274 7.47 -9.59 -16.90
C LEU A 274 8.39 -10.31 -15.89
N PHE A 275 9.70 -10.14 -16.01
CA PHE A 275 10.65 -10.75 -15.09
C PHE A 275 10.54 -10.16 -13.68
N ALA A 276 10.46 -8.84 -13.56
CA ALA A 276 10.30 -8.17 -12.27
C ALA A 276 8.98 -8.55 -11.59
N SER A 277 7.86 -8.57 -12.34
CA SER A 277 6.57 -9.05 -11.82
C SER A 277 6.64 -10.49 -11.33
N GLY A 278 7.35 -11.37 -12.04
CA GLY A 278 7.59 -12.75 -11.60
C GLY A 278 8.38 -12.83 -10.30
N LEU A 279 9.42 -12.00 -10.13
CA LEU A 279 10.18 -11.93 -8.87
C LEU A 279 9.33 -11.40 -7.71
N ILE A 280 8.52 -10.37 -7.93
CA ILE A 280 7.63 -9.81 -6.90
C ILE A 280 6.63 -10.88 -6.43
N VAL A 281 5.94 -11.54 -7.38
CA VAL A 281 4.97 -12.60 -7.05
C VAL A 281 5.66 -13.79 -6.38
N GLY A 282 6.84 -14.18 -6.86
CA GLY A 282 7.62 -15.27 -6.30
C GLY A 282 8.02 -15.01 -4.85
N GLU A 283 8.55 -13.83 -4.56
CA GLU A 283 8.90 -13.40 -3.20
C GLU A 283 7.69 -13.41 -2.28
N SER A 284 6.55 -12.87 -2.72
CA SER A 284 5.32 -12.85 -1.92
C SER A 284 4.81 -14.26 -1.59
N ILE A 285 4.84 -15.20 -2.55
CA ILE A 285 4.43 -16.60 -2.31
C ILE A 285 5.37 -17.27 -1.31
N ILE A 286 6.69 -17.13 -1.50
CA ILE A 286 7.68 -17.69 -0.57
C ILE A 286 7.53 -17.06 0.82
N GLY A 287 7.28 -15.76 0.92
CA GLY A 287 7.06 -15.06 2.18
C GLY A 287 5.87 -15.60 2.98
N VAL A 288 4.74 -15.89 2.31
CA VAL A 288 3.57 -16.52 2.95
C VAL A 288 3.87 -17.96 3.38
N LEU A 289 4.60 -18.73 2.57
CA LEU A 289 5.00 -20.09 2.93
C LEU A 289 5.94 -20.09 4.15
N LEU A 290 6.93 -19.20 4.17
CA LEU A 290 7.84 -19.03 5.30
C LEU A 290 7.09 -18.61 6.58
N ALA A 291 6.12 -17.69 6.47
CA ALA A 291 5.26 -17.33 7.59
C ALA A 291 4.50 -18.56 8.14
N GLY A 292 4.00 -19.43 7.26
CA GLY A 292 3.40 -20.72 7.62
C GLY A 292 4.35 -21.60 8.44
N VAL A 293 5.58 -21.77 7.97
CA VAL A 293 6.61 -22.58 8.65
C VAL A 293 6.99 -21.98 10.01
N ILE A 294 7.15 -20.66 10.10
CA ILE A 294 7.46 -19.95 11.35
C ILE A 294 6.34 -20.17 12.37
N VAL A 295 5.08 -19.94 11.99
CA VAL A 295 3.93 -20.10 12.89
C VAL A 295 3.78 -21.54 13.35
N LEU A 296 3.98 -22.53 12.47
CA LEU A 296 3.97 -23.95 12.86
C LEU A 296 5.08 -24.30 13.84
N SER A 297 6.31 -23.81 13.60
CA SER A 297 7.45 -24.05 14.49
C SER A 297 7.18 -23.48 15.87
N VAL A 298 6.82 -22.20 15.95
CA VAL A 298 6.53 -21.50 17.20
C VAL A 298 5.37 -22.17 17.94
N SER A 299 4.29 -22.53 17.24
CA SER A 299 3.12 -23.20 17.85
C SER A 299 3.45 -24.59 18.40
N SER A 300 4.48 -25.24 17.86
CA SER A 300 4.99 -26.54 18.33
C SER A 300 6.08 -26.44 19.41
N GLY A 301 6.38 -25.22 19.88
CA GLY A 301 7.44 -24.95 20.88
C GLY A 301 8.84 -24.76 20.29
N GLY A 302 8.95 -24.57 18.97
CA GLY A 302 10.18 -24.26 18.25
C GLY A 302 10.52 -22.76 18.26
N SER A 303 11.53 -22.38 17.46
CA SER A 303 12.00 -20.99 17.35
C SER A 303 11.29 -20.19 16.25
N ASP A 304 11.46 -18.88 16.30
CA ASP A 304 11.09 -17.92 15.25
C ASP A 304 11.97 -18.04 13.99
N SER A 305 13.10 -18.75 14.07
CA SER A 305 14.03 -19.01 12.97
C SER A 305 14.13 -20.51 12.64
N PRO A 306 13.04 -21.19 12.21
CA PRO A 306 13.01 -22.65 12.06
C PRO A 306 13.95 -23.21 10.99
N LEU A 307 14.36 -22.37 10.04
CA LEU A 307 15.25 -22.73 8.93
C LEU A 307 16.67 -22.16 9.11
N ALA A 308 17.03 -21.71 10.32
CA ALA A 308 18.36 -21.22 10.60
C ALA A 308 19.38 -22.36 10.49
N LEU A 309 20.28 -22.27 9.50
CA LEU A 309 21.39 -23.20 9.31
C LEU A 309 22.67 -22.77 10.04
N VAL A 310 22.76 -21.47 10.39
CA VAL A 310 23.95 -20.85 10.97
C VAL A 310 23.53 -19.98 12.15
N ASN A 311 24.44 -19.80 13.11
CA ASN A 311 24.22 -19.00 14.31
C ASN A 311 24.18 -17.49 13.99
N LYS A 312 23.72 -16.70 14.97
CA LYS A 312 23.60 -15.23 14.89
C LYS A 312 24.93 -14.52 14.60
N ASP A 313 26.07 -15.12 14.96
CA ASP A 313 27.41 -14.58 14.69
C ASP A 313 27.72 -14.47 13.18
N PHE A 314 26.92 -15.13 12.33
CA PHE A 314 27.06 -15.06 10.88
C PHE A 314 26.30 -13.89 10.25
N ALA A 315 25.62 -13.05 11.04
CA ALA A 315 24.78 -11.96 10.54
C ALA A 315 25.52 -11.03 9.55
N ASP A 316 26.70 -10.54 9.91
CA ASP A 316 27.48 -9.65 9.05
C ASP A 316 27.84 -10.32 7.70
N THR A 317 28.21 -11.60 7.74
CA THR A 317 28.54 -12.36 6.53
C THR A 317 27.28 -12.60 5.69
N ALA A 318 26.14 -12.87 6.32
CA ALA A 318 24.86 -13.02 5.65
C ALA A 318 24.43 -11.74 4.93
N GLU A 319 24.65 -10.56 5.51
CA GLU A 319 24.37 -9.27 4.85
C GLU A 319 25.21 -9.08 3.59
N TRP A 320 26.53 -9.35 3.67
CA TRP A 320 27.41 -9.28 2.50
C TRP A 320 27.03 -10.30 1.41
N LEU A 321 26.67 -11.53 1.79
CA LEU A 321 26.17 -12.53 0.86
C LEU A 321 24.85 -12.09 0.21
N GLY A 322 23.94 -11.51 1.00
CA GLY A 322 22.69 -10.91 0.51
C GLY A 322 22.95 -9.82 -0.52
N LEU A 323 23.92 -8.94 -0.27
CA LEU A 323 24.34 -7.91 -1.22
C LEU A 323 24.92 -8.52 -2.52
N ILE A 324 25.73 -9.57 -2.42
CA ILE A 324 26.27 -10.27 -3.60
C ILE A 324 25.14 -10.87 -4.43
N VAL A 325 24.17 -11.55 -3.79
CA VAL A 325 22.99 -12.12 -4.46
C VAL A 325 22.13 -11.03 -5.09
N PHE A 326 21.97 -9.89 -4.42
CA PHE A 326 21.26 -8.74 -4.96
C PHE A 326 21.94 -8.21 -6.23
N VAL A 327 23.26 -7.97 -6.19
CA VAL A 327 24.04 -7.51 -7.37
C VAL A 327 23.99 -8.54 -8.50
N ALA A 328 24.10 -9.83 -8.18
CA ALA A 328 23.98 -10.91 -9.17
C ALA A 328 22.60 -10.90 -9.83
N THR A 329 21.53 -10.72 -9.05
CA THR A 329 20.15 -10.61 -9.54
C THR A 329 19.98 -9.39 -10.45
N LEU A 330 20.56 -8.24 -10.12
CA LEU A 330 20.58 -7.06 -11.01
C LEU A 330 21.33 -7.34 -12.33
N GLY A 331 22.41 -8.12 -12.28
CA GLY A 331 23.12 -8.59 -13.46
C GLY A 331 22.27 -9.52 -14.34
N ILE A 332 21.54 -10.46 -13.74
CA ILE A 332 20.60 -11.36 -14.43
C ILE A 332 19.47 -10.54 -15.06
N PHE A 333 18.86 -9.63 -14.30
CA PHE A 333 17.83 -8.72 -14.79
C PHE A 333 18.31 -7.94 -16.00
N SER A 334 19.51 -7.36 -15.93
CA SER A 334 20.13 -6.61 -17.03
C SER A 334 20.33 -7.48 -18.28
N LYS A 335 20.75 -8.74 -18.10
CA LYS A 335 20.89 -9.69 -19.21
C LYS A 335 19.54 -10.04 -19.84
N VAL A 336 18.50 -10.26 -19.03
CA VAL A 336 17.13 -10.56 -19.51
C VAL A 336 16.58 -9.39 -20.34
N VAL A 337 16.72 -8.16 -19.82
CA VAL A 337 16.26 -6.94 -20.50
C VAL A 337 17.01 -6.71 -21.81
N LEU A 338 18.34 -6.88 -21.81
CA LEU A 338 19.19 -6.68 -22.99
C LEU A 338 19.22 -7.85 -23.97
N GLY A 339 18.57 -8.98 -23.64
CA GLY A 339 18.50 -10.13 -24.54
C GLY A 339 17.92 -9.76 -25.91
N LYS A 340 18.00 -10.67 -26.87
CA LYS A 340 17.17 -10.60 -28.09
C LYS A 340 16.21 -11.78 -28.04
N ASN A 341 14.96 -11.61 -28.45
CA ASN A 341 14.06 -12.73 -28.62
C ASN A 341 14.76 -13.74 -29.55
N LYS A 342 14.90 -14.99 -29.09
CA LYS A 342 15.08 -16.10 -30.04
C LYS A 342 13.76 -16.15 -30.82
N LYS A 343 13.83 -15.78 -32.10
CA LYS A 343 12.73 -15.96 -33.05
C LYS A 343 12.37 -17.44 -33.13
#